data_AF-A0A537B610-F1
#
_entry.id   AF-A0A537B610-F1
#
_cell.length_a   1.000
_cell.length_b   1.000
_cell.length_c   1.000
_cell.angle_alpha   90.00
_cell.angle_beta   90.00
_cell.angle_gamma   90.00
#
_symmetry.space_group_name_H-M   'P 1'
#
loop_
_entity.id
_entity.type
_entity.pdbx_description
1 polymer ?
#
loop_
_entity_poly.entity_id
_entity_poly.type
_entity_poly.pdbx_seq_one_letter_code
_entity_poly.pdbx_strand_id
1 'polypeptide(L)'
;MGLVYGNIGRAMSAAAASSRIAEFWDQAIVPTLVEYIRIPAKSPHFDAEWRAHGHIDAAVALAERWCRRYAVPGMKLEVLRLPGRTPLLLLEIPATRPDLEIVVVYGHLDKQPEMTGWRAGMGPWTPVI
;
A
#
# COMPACT_ATOMS: atom_id res chain seq x y z
N MET A 1 49.36 7.27 11.16
CA MET A 1 48.30 8.29 11.18
C MET A 1 47.03 7.63 10.67
N GLY A 2 46.21 7.13 11.60
CA GLY A 2 45.07 6.27 11.29
C GLY A 2 43.90 7.06 10.74
N LEU A 3 43.36 6.60 9.61
CA LEU A 3 42.03 6.99 9.14
C LEU A 3 41.09 5.85 9.54
N VAL A 4 40.33 6.12 10.59
CA VAL A 4 39.17 5.35 11.03
C VAL A 4 38.14 5.41 9.91
N TYR A 5 37.92 4.30 9.22
CA TYR A 5 36.76 4.13 8.35
C TYR A 5 35.52 4.18 9.25
N GLY A 6 34.78 5.28 9.15
CA GLY A 6 33.55 5.51 9.88
C GLY A 6 32.48 4.48 9.53
N ASN A 7 32.09 3.73 10.55
CA ASN A 7 30.75 3.17 10.79
C ASN A 7 30.01 2.59 9.56
N ILE A 8 30.39 1.37 9.17
CA ILE A 8 29.51 0.49 8.40
C ILE A 8 28.30 0.21 9.30
N GLY A 9 27.15 0.81 8.97
CA GLY A 9 25.90 0.63 9.71
C GLY A 9 25.67 -0.86 9.97
N ARG A 10 25.59 -1.24 11.25
CA ARG A 10 25.41 -2.62 11.67
C ARG A 10 24.22 -3.23 10.94
N ALA A 11 24.46 -4.29 10.16
CA ALA A 11 23.40 -5.02 9.49
C ALA A 11 22.34 -5.47 10.52
N MET A 12 21.07 -5.17 10.25
CA MET A 12 19.96 -5.58 11.08
C MET A 12 19.85 -7.11 11.02
N SER A 13 19.76 -7.80 12.17
CA SER A 13 19.52 -9.24 12.18
C SER A 13 18.10 -9.55 11.69
N ALA A 14 17.88 -10.74 11.16
CA ALA A 14 16.54 -11.17 10.74
C ALA A 14 15.52 -11.06 11.89
N ALA A 15 15.91 -11.42 13.12
CA ALA A 15 15.06 -11.28 14.30
C ALA A 15 14.69 -9.81 14.57
N ALA A 16 15.67 -8.90 14.53
CA ALA A 16 15.41 -7.47 14.72
C ALA A 16 14.54 -6.89 13.60
N ALA A 17 14.72 -7.36 12.35
CA ALA A 17 13.89 -6.98 11.22
C ALA A 17 12.43 -7.40 11.43
N SER A 18 12.20 -8.67 11.80
CA SER A 18 10.86 -9.20 12.04
C SER A 18 10.14 -8.46 13.17
N SER A 19 10.81 -8.18 14.29
CA SER A 19 10.21 -7.41 15.39
C SER A 19 9.80 -6.00 14.96
N ARG A 20 10.66 -5.32 14.19
CA ARG A 20 10.34 -3.97 13.69
C ARG A 20 9.21 -3.98 12.67
N ILE A 21 9.16 -4.99 11.80
CA ILE A 21 8.05 -5.16 10.85
C ILE A 21 6.73 -5.40 11.59
N ALA A 22 6.73 -6.24 12.62
CA ALA A 22 5.53 -6.50 13.42
C ALA A 22 5.02 -5.24 14.12
N GLU A 23 5.91 -4.49 14.76
CA GLU A 23 5.53 -3.21 15.40
C GLU A 23 4.99 -2.21 14.37
N PHE A 24 5.65 -2.07 13.22
CA PHE A 24 5.19 -1.18 12.15
C PHE A 24 3.85 -1.63 11.56
N TRP A 25 3.64 -2.94 11.44
CA TRP A 25 2.38 -3.51 10.96
C TRP A 25 1.21 -3.07 11.82
N ASP A 26 1.32 -3.28 13.14
CA ASP A 26 0.26 -2.95 14.09
C ASP A 26 0.02 -1.44 14.19
N GLN A 27 1.08 -0.63 14.17
CA GLN A 27 0.98 0.82 14.38
C GLN A 27 0.59 1.60 13.12
N ALA A 28 1.01 1.16 11.93
CA ALA A 28 0.90 1.96 10.70
C ALA A 28 0.07 1.29 9.60
N ILE A 29 0.12 -0.03 9.47
CA ILE A 29 -0.55 -0.75 8.39
C ILE A 29 -1.98 -1.11 8.79
N VAL A 30 -2.18 -1.77 9.93
CA VAL A 30 -3.50 -2.22 10.40
C VAL A 30 -4.53 -1.08 10.46
N PRO A 31 -4.24 0.10 11.06
CA PRO A 31 -5.21 1.19 11.11
C PRO A 31 -5.59 1.69 9.71
N THR A 32 -4.65 1.71 8.78
CA THR A 32 -4.93 2.13 7.40
C THR A 32 -5.73 1.08 6.63
N LEU A 33 -5.47 -0.20 6.86
CA LEU A 33 -6.25 -1.29 6.27
C LEU A 33 -7.69 -1.30 6.78
N VAL A 34 -7.92 -0.98 8.05
CA VAL A 34 -9.28 -0.78 8.61
C VAL A 34 -10.03 0.28 7.81
N GLU A 35 -9.42 1.45 7.60
CA GLU A 35 -10.03 2.52 6.80
C GLU A 35 -10.23 2.11 5.35
N TYR A 36 -9.26 1.41 4.76
CA TYR A 36 -9.38 0.88 3.40
C TYR A 36 -10.56 -0.11 3.27
N ILE A 37 -10.76 -1.01 4.24
CA ILE A 37 -11.87 -1.98 4.22
C ILE A 37 -13.22 -1.28 4.11
N ARG A 38 -13.40 -0.13 4.80
CA ARG A 38 -14.65 0.65 4.78
C ARG A 38 -15.02 1.23 3.42
N ILE A 39 -14.06 1.38 2.51
CA ILE A 39 -14.30 1.95 1.18
C ILE A 39 -14.89 0.86 0.25
N PRO A 40 -16.12 0.99 -0.27
CA PRO A 40 -16.73 -0.01 -1.15
C PRO A 40 -16.23 0.15 -2.60
N ALA A 41 -14.91 0.05 -2.79
CA ALA A 41 -14.22 0.22 -4.08
C ALA A 41 -14.42 -0.97 -5.01
N LYS A 42 -15.67 -1.27 -5.38
CA LYS A 42 -16.02 -2.38 -6.27
C LYS A 42 -15.36 -2.21 -7.64
N SER A 43 -14.82 -3.31 -8.17
CA SER A 43 -14.24 -3.34 -9.51
C SER A 43 -15.28 -2.95 -10.57
N PRO A 44 -14.89 -2.32 -11.71
CA PRO A 44 -15.83 -1.88 -12.74
C PRO A 44 -16.79 -2.96 -13.26
N HIS A 45 -16.41 -4.23 -13.18
CA HIS A 45 -17.28 -5.36 -13.54
C HIS A 45 -18.52 -5.48 -12.63
N PHE A 46 -18.44 -5.00 -11.38
CA PHE A 46 -19.50 -5.07 -10.38
C PHE A 46 -20.17 -3.72 -10.11
N ASP A 47 -19.65 -2.64 -10.71
CA ASP A 47 -20.17 -1.28 -10.60
C ASP A 47 -19.88 -0.52 -11.89
N ALA A 48 -20.88 -0.44 -12.78
CA ALA A 48 -20.73 0.27 -14.06
C ALA A 48 -20.54 1.79 -13.86
N GLU A 49 -21.02 2.32 -12.73
CA GLU A 49 -20.96 3.75 -12.37
C GLU A 49 -19.81 4.03 -11.39
N TRP A 50 -18.82 3.14 -11.30
CA TRP A 50 -17.66 3.23 -10.38
C TRP A 50 -16.98 4.61 -10.38
N ARG A 51 -16.94 5.27 -11.54
CA ARG A 51 -16.35 6.60 -11.69
C ARG A 51 -17.19 7.67 -11.02
N ALA A 52 -18.51 7.59 -11.14
CA ALA A 52 -19.43 8.53 -10.48
C ALA A 52 -19.46 8.29 -8.97
N HIS A 53 -19.41 7.03 -8.52
CA HIS A 53 -19.33 6.69 -7.10
C HIS A 53 -18.00 7.07 -6.44
N GLY A 54 -16.90 7.11 -7.20
CA GLY A 54 -15.61 7.63 -6.75
C GLY A 54 -14.90 6.77 -5.69
N HIS A 55 -15.39 5.57 -5.37
CA HIS A 55 -14.81 4.72 -4.33
C HIS A 55 -13.41 4.19 -4.68
N ILE A 56 -13.15 3.87 -5.95
CA ILE A 56 -11.81 3.49 -6.42
C ILE A 56 -10.84 4.67 -6.24
N ASP A 57 -11.28 5.89 -6.55
CA ASP A 57 -10.47 7.09 -6.35
C ASP A 57 -10.18 7.35 -4.87
N ALA A 58 -11.17 7.12 -3.99
CA ALA A 58 -10.98 7.22 -2.55
C ALA A 58 -9.96 6.19 -2.02
N ALA A 59 -10.02 4.94 -2.51
CA ALA A 59 -9.08 3.88 -2.14
C ALA A 59 -7.65 4.20 -2.61
N VAL A 60 -7.47 4.66 -3.86
CA VAL A 60 -6.17 5.09 -4.38
C VAL A 60 -5.65 6.30 -3.62
N ALA A 61 -6.49 7.29 -3.31
CA ALA A 61 -6.07 8.46 -2.55
C ALA A 61 -5.65 8.10 -1.11
N LEU A 62 -6.30 7.11 -0.48
CA LEU A 62 -5.89 6.59 0.82
C LEU A 62 -4.50 5.93 0.73
N ALA A 63 -4.30 5.04 -0.25
CA ALA A 63 -3.02 4.37 -0.47
C ALA A 63 -1.90 5.37 -0.81
N GLU A 64 -2.17 6.34 -1.70
CA GLU A 64 -1.24 7.42 -2.03
C GLU A 64 -0.80 8.19 -0.78
N ARG A 65 -1.75 8.65 0.05
CA ARG A 65 -1.41 9.37 1.29
C ARG A 65 -0.57 8.52 2.22
N TRP A 66 -0.88 7.23 2.36
CA TRP A 66 -0.11 6.32 3.18
C TRP A 66 1.32 6.14 2.63
N CYS A 67 1.48 5.86 1.35
CA CYS A 67 2.78 5.71 0.71
C CYS A 67 3.61 6.99 0.83
N ARG A 68 3.02 8.17 0.61
CA ARG A 68 3.72 9.46 0.80
C ARG A 68 4.17 9.66 2.25
N ARG A 69 3.36 9.29 3.23
CA ARG A 69 3.70 9.39 4.66
C ARG A 69 4.88 8.51 5.05
N TYR A 70 4.98 7.32 4.46
CA TYR A 70 6.03 6.34 4.76
C TYR A 70 7.04 6.18 3.62
N ALA A 71 7.24 7.23 2.82
CA ALA A 71 8.14 7.23 1.68
C ALA A 71 9.59 6.94 2.11
N VAL A 72 10.27 6.08 1.35
CA VAL A 72 11.71 5.87 1.49
C VAL A 72 12.50 6.92 0.67
N PRO A 73 13.78 7.18 1.00
CA PRO A 73 14.59 8.17 0.28
C PRO A 73 14.59 7.93 -1.24
N GLY A 74 14.32 8.98 -2.00
CA GLY A 74 14.31 8.95 -3.47
C GLY A 74 13.09 8.30 -4.11
N MET A 75 12.12 7.80 -3.32
CA MET A 75 10.88 7.23 -3.86
C MET A 75 10.10 8.28 -4.66
N LYS A 76 9.76 7.95 -5.91
CA LYS A 76 8.80 8.67 -6.73
C LYS A 76 7.45 7.99 -6.64
N LEU A 77 6.38 8.78 -6.61
CA LEU A 77 5.01 8.28 -6.57
C LEU A 77 4.13 9.09 -7.52
N GLU A 78 3.44 8.38 -8.40
CA GLU A 78 2.52 8.94 -9.39
C GLU A 78 1.19 8.19 -9.39
N VAL A 79 0.08 8.92 -9.53
CA VAL A 79 -1.24 8.34 -9.83
C VAL A 79 -1.53 8.59 -11.30
N LEU A 80 -1.28 7.58 -12.13
CA LEU A 80 -1.50 7.65 -13.57
C LEU A 80 -2.97 7.45 -13.90
N ARG A 81 -3.49 8.28 -14.79
CA ARG A 81 -4.89 8.28 -15.20
C ARG A 81 -5.01 8.29 -16.72
N LEU A 82 -5.80 7.35 -17.25
CA LEU A 82 -6.14 7.28 -18.66
C LEU A 82 -7.65 7.38 -18.85
N PRO A 83 -8.13 8.02 -19.93
CA PRO A 83 -9.56 8.09 -20.24
C PRO A 83 -10.20 6.69 -20.25
N GLY A 84 -11.33 6.55 -19.57
CA GLY A 84 -12.07 5.27 -19.50
C GLY A 84 -11.41 4.16 -18.66
N ARG A 85 -10.25 4.38 -18.04
CA ARG A 85 -9.55 3.39 -17.20
C ARG A 85 -9.60 3.76 -15.72
N THR A 86 -9.45 2.77 -14.85
CA THR A 86 -9.20 2.96 -13.42
C THR A 86 -7.80 3.57 -13.21
N PRO A 87 -7.59 4.33 -12.10
CA PRO A 87 -6.28 4.88 -11.76
C PRO A 87 -5.24 3.79 -11.47
N LEU A 88 -3.97 4.07 -11.80
CA LEU A 88 -2.82 3.25 -11.44
C LEU A 88 -1.91 4.03 -10.48
N LEU A 89 -1.67 3.47 -9.29
CA LEU A 89 -0.69 3.99 -8.34
C LEU A 89 0.68 3.35 -8.65
N LEU A 90 1.62 4.15 -9.13
CA LEU A 90 2.97 3.73 -9.50
C LEU A 90 3.99 4.29 -8.52
N LEU A 91 4.84 3.41 -7.99
CA LEU A 91 5.98 3.78 -7.14
C LEU A 91 7.28 3.35 -7.84
N GLU A 92 8.26 4.24 -7.87
CA GLU A 92 9.62 3.95 -8.32
C GLU A 92 10.60 4.26 -7.18
N ILE A 93 11.41 3.26 -6.78
CA ILE A 93 12.41 3.40 -5.72
C ILE A 93 13.77 3.12 -6.36
N PRO A 94 14.70 4.11 -6.38
CA PRO A 94 16.00 3.90 -6.97
C PRO A 94 16.82 2.89 -6.17
N ALA A 95 17.60 2.07 -6.87
CA ALA A 95 18.57 1.20 -6.24
C ALA A 95 19.63 2.01 -5.49
N THR A 96 20.12 1.47 -4.38
CA THR A 96 21.21 2.10 -3.61
C THR A 96 22.56 1.95 -4.30
N ARG A 97 22.67 1.06 -5.29
CA ARG A 97 23.86 0.83 -6.12
C ARG A 97 23.44 0.50 -7.57
N PRO A 98 24.24 0.89 -8.58
CA PRO A 98 23.87 0.74 -9.99
C PRO A 98 23.94 -0.71 -10.51
N ASP A 99 24.57 -1.62 -9.78
CA ASP A 99 24.73 -3.04 -10.13
C ASP A 99 23.57 -3.94 -9.68
N LEU A 100 22.56 -3.39 -9.00
CA LEU A 100 21.41 -4.14 -8.51
C LEU A 100 20.35 -4.33 -9.60
N GLU A 101 19.66 -5.47 -9.54
CA GLU A 101 18.56 -5.81 -10.45
C GLU A 101 17.26 -5.07 -10.08
N ILE A 102 16.36 -4.96 -11.07
CA ILE A 102 15.03 -4.39 -10.88
C ILE A 102 14.08 -5.48 -10.38
N VAL A 103 13.35 -5.19 -9.31
CA VAL A 103 12.27 -6.03 -8.79
C VAL A 103 10.94 -5.30 -9.01
N VAL A 104 9.93 -6.04 -9.47
CA VAL A 104 8.55 -5.54 -9.60
C VAL A 104 7.68 -6.19 -8.54
N VAL A 105 6.99 -5.35 -7.76
CA VAL A 105 5.96 -5.77 -6.80
C VAL A 105 4.61 -5.26 -7.31
N TYR A 106 3.63 -6.15 -7.40
CA TYR A 106 2.30 -5.85 -7.96
C TYR A 106 1.18 -6.24 -6.99
N GLY A 107 0.12 -5.43 -6.97
CA GLY A 107 -1.12 -5.67 -6.24
C GLY A 107 -2.26 -4.82 -6.80
N HIS A 108 -3.46 -4.93 -6.22
CA HIS A 108 -4.64 -4.18 -6.63
C HIS A 108 -5.46 -3.70 -5.41
N LEU A 109 -6.27 -2.65 -5.61
CA LEU A 109 -7.04 -1.95 -4.55
C LEU A 109 -8.56 -1.99 -4.78
N ASP A 110 -9.00 -2.51 -5.91
CA ASP A 110 -10.42 -2.74 -6.20
C ASP A 110 -10.88 -4.06 -5.58
N LYS A 111 -12.19 -4.15 -5.35
CA LYS A 111 -12.80 -5.21 -4.56
C LYS A 111 -13.86 -5.98 -5.34
N GLN A 112 -14.01 -7.24 -4.96
CA GLN A 112 -15.18 -8.06 -5.29
C GLN A 112 -16.44 -7.46 -4.62
N PRO A 113 -17.66 -7.82 -5.08
CA PRO A 113 -18.89 -7.33 -4.48
C PRO A 113 -19.10 -7.94 -3.10
N GLU A 114 -20.19 -7.53 -2.46
CA GLU A 114 -20.51 -7.81 -1.07
C GLU A 114 -20.64 -9.32 -0.75
N MET A 115 -21.02 -10.14 -1.73
CA MET A 115 -21.40 -11.56 -1.57
C MET A 115 -22.46 -11.76 -0.46
N THR A 116 -22.82 -13.01 -0.16
CA THR A 116 -23.82 -13.35 0.87
C THR A 116 -23.23 -14.28 1.94
N GLY A 117 -23.84 -14.34 3.12
CA GLY A 117 -23.47 -15.31 4.17
C GLY A 117 -22.52 -14.80 5.26
N TRP A 118 -22.42 -13.48 5.44
CA TRP A 118 -21.63 -12.88 6.52
C TRP A 118 -22.18 -13.28 7.90
N ARG A 119 -21.28 -13.52 8.86
CA ARG A 119 -21.63 -13.78 10.26
C ARG A 119 -22.24 -12.54 10.89
N ALA A 120 -23.05 -12.73 11.93
CA ALA A 120 -23.63 -11.62 12.69
C ALA A 120 -22.53 -10.69 13.22
N GLY A 121 -22.71 -9.37 13.02
CA GLY A 121 -21.73 -8.35 13.39
C GLY A 121 -20.59 -8.14 12.38
N MET A 122 -20.53 -8.92 11.30
CA MET A 122 -19.54 -8.76 10.22
C MET A 122 -20.22 -8.30 8.92
N GLY A 123 -19.44 -7.68 8.03
CA GLY A 123 -19.93 -7.26 6.72
C GLY A 123 -18.77 -6.90 5.79
N PRO A 124 -19.04 -6.78 4.48
CA PRO A 124 -18.01 -6.58 3.46
C PRO A 124 -17.21 -5.28 3.66
N TRP A 125 -17.84 -4.28 4.25
CA TRP A 125 -17.27 -2.95 4.51
C TRP A 125 -17.14 -2.65 6.02
N THR A 126 -17.31 -3.67 6.87
CA THR A 126 -17.26 -3.56 8.33
C THR A 126 -15.99 -4.23 8.84
N PRO A 127 -14.90 -3.48 9.06
CA PRO A 127 -13.69 -4.05 9.63
C PRO A 127 -13.93 -4.46 11.09
N VAL A 128 -13.37 -5.62 11.46
CA VAL A 128 -13.36 -6.17 12.82
C VAL A 128 -11.90 -6.57 13.10
N ILE A 129 -11.39 -6.19 14.28
CA ILE A 129 -10.05 -6.56 14.79
C ILE A 129 -10.22 -7.54 15.95
#